data_AF-A0A0R0JB86-F1
#
_entry.id   AF-A0A0R0JB86-F1
#
_cell.length_a   1.000
_cell.length_b   1.000
_cell.length_c   1.000
_cell.angle_alpha   90.00
_cell.angle_beta   90.00
_cell.angle_gamma   90.00
#
_symmetry.space_group_name_H-M   'P 1'
#
loop_
_entity.id
_entity.type
_entity.pdbx_description
1 polymer ?
#
loop_
_entity_poly.entity_id
_entity_poly.type
_entity_poly.pdbx_seq_one_letter_code
_entity_poly.pdbx_strand_id
1 'polypeptide(L)'
;VGQKNFYIGSNVYGRCEVVATEWVVQEVLKFQCFQPTIYNFLQYYLKAANADAEVQKRVKYLAELALSGHEQLCYRPSTVAAALVILACLEVNQISYHKVIGIHVRSKDENLYECIENLEWVLRYLG
;
A
#
# COMPACT_ATOMS: atom_id res chain seq x y z
N VAL A 1 -5.58 32.87 6.19
CA VAL A 1 -6.62 32.91 7.24
C VAL A 1 -7.94 33.26 6.56
N GLY A 2 -8.89 32.33 6.34
CA GLY A 2 -10.15 32.75 5.71
C GLY A 2 -11.01 31.74 4.94
N GLN A 3 -10.66 30.46 4.82
CA GLN A 3 -11.54 29.52 4.13
C GLN A 3 -12.69 29.08 5.06
N LYS A 4 -13.92 29.53 4.76
CA LYS A 4 -15.14 29.19 5.51
C LYS A 4 -15.73 27.85 5.06
N ASN A 5 -15.64 27.58 3.75
CA ASN A 5 -16.23 26.42 3.09
C ASN A 5 -15.19 25.63 2.29
N PHE A 6 -15.31 24.31 2.32
CA PHE A 6 -14.47 23.33 1.63
C PHE A 6 -15.33 22.54 0.65
N TYR A 7 -14.93 22.49 -0.62
CA TYR A 7 -15.71 21.86 -1.70
C TYR A 7 -15.07 20.51 -2.05
N ILE A 8 -15.82 19.41 -1.92
CA ILE A 8 -15.38 18.05 -2.29
C ILE A 8 -16.47 17.43 -3.16
N GLY A 9 -16.21 17.26 -4.46
CA GLY A 9 -17.23 16.85 -5.42
C GLY A 9 -18.42 17.84 -5.43
N SER A 10 -19.63 17.34 -5.19
CA SER A 10 -20.85 18.14 -5.06
C SER A 10 -21.11 18.69 -3.65
N ASN A 11 -20.32 18.29 -2.66
CA ASN A 11 -20.58 18.60 -1.25
C ASN A 11 -19.78 19.82 -0.80
N VAL A 12 -20.36 20.58 0.14
CA VAL A 12 -19.75 21.76 0.74
C VAL A 12 -19.71 21.57 2.25
N TYR A 13 -18.51 21.58 2.83
CA TYR A 13 -18.28 21.41 4.26
C TYR A 13 -17.81 22.74 4.87
N GLY A 14 -18.39 23.11 6.01
CA GLY A 14 -17.94 24.24 6.80
C GLY A 14 -16.62 23.91 7.53
N ARG A 15 -15.86 24.95 7.86
CA ARG A 15 -14.65 24.81 8.69
C ARG A 15 -14.89 24.08 10.01
N CYS A 16 -16.01 24.34 10.68
CA CYS A 16 -16.33 23.68 11.95
C CYS A 16 -16.52 22.17 11.77
N GLU A 17 -17.13 21.74 10.66
CA GLU A 17 -17.31 20.31 10.35
C GLU A 17 -15.96 19.64 10.11
N VAL A 18 -15.11 20.25 9.26
CA VAL A 18 -13.77 19.72 8.97
C VAL A 18 -12.91 19.59 10.22
N VAL A 19 -12.89 20.62 11.08
CA VAL A 19 -12.10 20.61 12.34
C VAL A 19 -12.67 19.61 13.35
N ALA A 20 -14.00 19.48 13.44
CA ALA A 20 -14.61 18.48 14.30
C ALA A 20 -14.27 17.05 13.83
N THR A 21 -14.30 16.79 12.51
CA THR A 21 -13.88 15.51 11.95
C THR A 21 -12.39 15.25 12.14
N GLU A 22 -11.54 16.26 11.95
CA GLU A 22 -10.09 16.16 12.25
C GLU A 22 -9.86 15.69 13.68
N TRP A 23 -10.52 16.32 14.65
CA TRP A 23 -10.42 15.95 16.06
C TRP A 23 -10.84 14.50 16.30
N VAL A 24 -12.01 14.09 15.78
CA VAL A 24 -12.53 12.73 15.93
C VAL A 24 -11.56 11.70 15.35
N VAL A 25 -11.02 11.94 14.15
CA VAL A 25 -10.05 11.03 13.51
C VAL A 25 -8.79 10.90 14.36
N GLN A 26 -8.24 12.01 14.85
CA GLN A 26 -7.04 12.00 15.70
C GLN A 26 -7.27 11.25 17.02
N GLU A 27 -8.42 11.45 17.65
CA GLU A 27 -8.80 10.78 18.90
C GLU A 27 -8.95 9.27 18.70
N VAL A 28 -9.64 8.84 17.64
CA VAL A 28 -9.78 7.41 17.29
C VAL A 28 -8.43 6.76 17.04
N LEU A 29 -7.52 7.45 16.36
CA LEU A 29 -6.15 6.99 16.12
C LEU A 29 -5.24 7.10 17.36
N LYS A 30 -5.75 7.62 18.50
CA LYS A 30 -4.94 7.93 19.69
C LYS A 30 -3.71 8.77 19.36
N PHE A 31 -3.87 9.70 18.42
CA PHE A 31 -2.82 10.55 17.86
C PHE A 31 -1.64 9.79 17.21
N GLN A 32 -1.78 8.49 16.93
CA GLN A 32 -0.79 7.67 16.24
C GLN A 32 -0.87 7.86 14.71
N CYS A 33 -0.71 9.08 14.23
CA CYS A 33 -0.91 9.44 12.82
C CYS A 33 0.25 9.04 11.88
N PHE A 34 1.39 8.63 12.44
CA PHE A 34 2.64 8.37 11.69
C PHE A 34 2.95 6.88 11.60
N GLN A 35 1.96 6.07 11.23
CA GLN A 35 2.18 4.63 11.00
C GLN A 35 2.84 4.39 9.64
N PRO A 36 3.73 3.38 9.52
CA PRO A 36 4.35 3.05 8.25
C PRO A 36 3.28 2.53 7.27
N THR A 37 3.31 3.08 6.05
CA THR A 37 2.42 2.69 4.95
C THR A 37 3.08 1.62 4.08
N ILE A 38 2.31 1.03 3.15
CA ILE A 38 2.87 0.11 2.15
C ILE A 38 4.04 0.76 1.39
N TYR A 39 3.96 2.05 1.08
CA TYR A 39 4.97 2.78 0.30
C TYR A 39 6.32 2.86 1.01
N ASN A 40 6.34 2.89 2.35
CA ASN A 40 7.57 2.86 3.13
C ASN A 40 8.31 1.53 2.89
N PHE A 41 7.59 0.41 2.86
CA PHE A 41 8.16 -0.92 2.65
C PHE A 41 8.43 -1.24 1.18
N LEU A 42 7.66 -0.69 0.23
CA LEU A 42 7.90 -0.87 -1.20
C LEU A 42 9.31 -0.45 -1.59
N GLN A 43 9.77 0.72 -1.11
CA GLN A 43 11.14 1.18 -1.39
C GLN A 43 12.21 0.23 -0.86
N TYR A 44 11.96 -0.39 0.30
CA TYR A 44 12.86 -1.37 0.89
C TYR A 44 12.95 -2.65 0.04
N TYR A 45 11.82 -3.21 -0.37
CA TYR A 45 11.77 -4.43 -1.17
C TYR A 45 12.21 -4.23 -2.62
N LEU A 46 11.89 -3.09 -3.25
CA LEU A 46 12.37 -2.74 -4.59
C LEU A 46 13.90 -2.68 -4.65
N LYS A 47 14.53 -2.10 -3.62
CA LYS A 47 16.00 -2.10 -3.47
C LYS A 47 16.54 -3.53 -3.31
N ALA A 48 15.90 -4.35 -2.48
CA ALA A 48 16.29 -5.73 -2.29
C ALA A 48 16.17 -6.59 -3.56
N ALA A 49 15.14 -6.34 -4.37
CA ALA A 49 14.89 -6.98 -5.65
C ALA A 49 15.82 -6.47 -6.78
N ASN A 50 16.62 -5.42 -6.54
CA ASN A 50 17.35 -4.72 -7.61
C ASN A 50 16.40 -4.37 -8.78
N ALA A 51 15.24 -3.83 -8.44
CA ALA A 51 14.17 -3.54 -9.39
C ALA A 51 14.58 -2.42 -10.37
N ASP A 52 14.41 -2.68 -11.66
CA ASP A 52 14.59 -1.67 -12.69
C ASP A 52 13.42 -0.67 -12.72
N ALA A 53 13.48 0.30 -13.63
CA ALA A 53 12.43 1.32 -13.76
C ALA A 53 11.06 0.71 -14.13
N GLU A 54 11.04 -0.40 -14.88
CA GLU A 54 9.82 -1.06 -15.32
C GLU A 54 9.12 -1.73 -14.13
N VAL A 55 9.85 -2.50 -13.32
CA VAL A 55 9.31 -3.11 -12.10
C VAL A 55 8.86 -2.06 -11.10
N GLN A 56 9.64 -0.98 -10.92
CA GLN A 56 9.23 0.11 -10.03
C GLN A 56 7.91 0.77 -10.47
N LYS A 57 7.71 0.95 -11.78
CA LYS A 57 6.47 1.50 -12.34
C LYS A 57 5.30 0.54 -12.11
N ARG A 58 5.50 -0.75 -12.39
CA ARG A 58 4.49 -1.80 -12.16
C ARG A 58 4.07 -1.88 -10.71
N VAL A 59 5.03 -1.94 -9.79
CA VAL A 59 4.76 -1.99 -8.35
C VAL A 59 3.95 -0.78 -7.87
N LYS A 60 4.23 0.42 -8.37
CA LYS A 60 3.44 1.62 -8.03
C LYS A 60 1.99 1.51 -8.51
N TYR A 61 1.78 1.05 -9.74
CA TYR A 61 0.44 0.85 -10.29
C TYR A 61 -0.33 -0.22 -9.51
N LEU A 62 0.31 -1.36 -9.25
CA LEU A 62 -0.28 -2.42 -8.43
C LEU A 62 -0.60 -1.93 -7.01
N ALA A 63 0.25 -1.08 -6.42
CA ALA A 63 0.02 -0.46 -5.11
C ALA A 63 -1.18 0.51 -5.09
N GLU A 64 -1.46 1.20 -6.19
CA GLU A 64 -2.64 2.07 -6.31
C GLU A 64 -3.93 1.24 -6.44
N LEU A 65 -3.92 0.18 -7.24
CA LEU A 65 -5.04 -0.76 -7.35
C LEU A 65 -5.32 -1.47 -6.02
N ALA A 66 -4.25 -1.91 -5.38
CA ALA A 66 -4.22 -2.48 -4.04
C ALA A 66 -4.98 -1.63 -3.01
N LEU A 67 -4.68 -0.34 -2.94
CA LEU A 67 -5.32 0.61 -2.02
C LEU A 67 -6.80 0.85 -2.33
N SER A 68 -7.24 0.57 -3.56
CA SER A 68 -8.64 0.68 -3.96
C SER A 68 -9.46 -0.54 -3.51
N GLY A 69 -8.80 -1.66 -3.24
CA GLY A 69 -9.44 -2.90 -2.77
C GLY A 69 -9.61 -2.95 -1.25
N HIS A 70 -10.72 -3.52 -0.78
CA HIS A 70 -10.99 -3.67 0.65
C HIS A 70 -10.28 -4.89 1.29
N GLU A 71 -9.85 -5.86 0.47
CA GLU A 71 -9.33 -7.15 0.94
C GLU A 71 -7.95 -7.05 1.62
N GLN A 72 -7.20 -5.98 1.34
CA GLN A 72 -5.84 -5.82 1.88
C GLN A 72 -5.79 -5.48 3.37
N LEU A 73 -6.94 -5.07 3.93
CA LEU A 73 -7.04 -4.59 5.31
C LEU A 73 -6.69 -5.68 6.35
N CYS A 74 -6.65 -6.95 5.94
CA CYS A 74 -6.29 -8.08 6.80
C CYS A 74 -4.77 -8.28 6.96
N TYR A 75 -3.95 -7.66 6.10
CA TYR A 75 -2.50 -7.88 6.09
C TYR A 75 -1.72 -6.67 6.60
N ARG A 76 -0.51 -6.93 7.12
CA ARG A 76 0.39 -5.84 7.48
C ARG A 76 0.87 -5.10 6.23
N PRO A 77 1.11 -3.78 6.31
CA PRO A 77 1.66 -3.01 5.19
C PRO A 77 2.96 -3.58 4.61
N SER A 78 3.80 -4.21 5.44
CA SER A 78 5.01 -4.90 5.02
C SER A 78 4.74 -6.14 4.17
N THR A 79 3.69 -6.89 4.48
CA THR A 79 3.30 -8.14 3.78
C THR A 79 2.70 -7.81 2.43
N VAL A 80 1.79 -6.83 2.40
CA VAL A 80 1.23 -6.29 1.14
C VAL A 80 2.34 -5.76 0.24
N ALA A 81 3.27 -4.96 0.78
CA ALA A 81 4.39 -4.44 0.00
C ALA A 81 5.30 -5.54 -0.57
N ALA A 82 5.60 -6.59 0.22
CA ALA A 82 6.39 -7.72 -0.25
C ALA A 82 5.66 -8.48 -1.37
N ALA A 83 4.38 -8.77 -1.19
CA ALA A 83 3.54 -9.46 -2.16
C ALA A 83 3.48 -8.70 -3.49
N LEU A 84 3.25 -7.38 -3.46
CA LEU A 84 3.20 -6.55 -4.67
C LEU A 84 4.53 -6.54 -5.44
N VAL A 85 5.67 -6.50 -4.75
CA VAL A 85 6.99 -6.57 -5.40
C VAL A 85 7.22 -7.96 -5.99
N ILE A 86 6.84 -9.02 -5.30
CA ILE A 86 6.93 -10.40 -5.81
C ILE A 86 6.07 -10.56 -7.06
N LEU A 87 4.80 -10.14 -7.02
CA LEU A 87 3.89 -10.20 -8.17
C LEU A 87 4.45 -9.45 -9.38
N ALA A 88 4.94 -8.21 -9.19
CA ALA A 88 5.54 -7.44 -10.27
C ALA A 88 6.80 -8.10 -10.84
N CYS A 89 7.66 -8.69 -9.99
CA CYS A 89 8.86 -9.39 -10.43
C CYS A 89 8.52 -10.68 -11.20
N LEU A 90 7.49 -11.43 -10.76
CA LEU A 90 7.02 -12.62 -11.45
C LEU A 90 6.48 -12.29 -12.84
N GLU A 91 5.72 -11.19 -12.95
CA GLU A 91 5.15 -10.74 -14.22
C GLU A 91 6.22 -10.40 -15.27
N VAL A 92 7.34 -9.79 -14.85
CA VAL A 92 8.47 -9.48 -15.74
C VAL A 92 9.53 -10.60 -15.81
N ASN A 93 9.24 -11.77 -15.24
CA ASN A 93 10.17 -12.91 -15.17
C ASN A 93 11.54 -12.59 -14.51
N GLN A 94 11.55 -11.71 -13.50
CA GLN A 94 12.75 -11.30 -12.79
C GLN A 94 12.99 -12.19 -11.55
N ILE A 95 14.04 -13.01 -11.58
CA ILE A 95 14.40 -14.00 -10.55
C ILE A 95 14.68 -13.39 -9.16
N SER A 96 14.85 -12.06 -9.06
CA SER A 96 15.18 -11.39 -7.81
C SER A 96 14.07 -11.42 -6.74
N TYR A 97 12.85 -11.85 -7.09
CA TYR A 97 11.75 -12.02 -6.13
C TYR A 97 12.12 -12.97 -4.97
N HIS A 98 12.98 -13.97 -5.20
CA HIS A 98 13.46 -14.86 -4.14
C HIS A 98 14.18 -14.12 -3.00
N LYS A 99 14.86 -13.00 -3.31
CA LYS A 99 15.49 -12.15 -2.29
C LYS A 99 14.43 -11.47 -1.42
N VAL A 100 13.34 -11.01 -2.03
CA VAL A 100 12.21 -10.39 -1.33
C VAL A 100 11.55 -11.39 -0.38
N ILE A 101 11.27 -12.61 -0.86
CA ILE A 101 10.73 -13.70 -0.02
C ILE A 101 11.69 -13.97 1.15
N GLY A 102 12.98 -14.17 0.86
CA GLY A 102 13.97 -14.49 1.90
C GLY A 102 14.18 -13.38 2.95
N ILE A 103 13.95 -12.13 2.59
CA ILE A 103 13.97 -11.00 3.52
C ILE A 103 12.68 -10.92 4.32
N HIS A 104 11.53 -11.09 3.66
CA HIS A 104 10.23 -11.00 4.32
C HIS A 104 9.98 -12.15 5.30
N VAL A 105 10.34 -13.38 4.96
CA VAL A 105 10.17 -14.54 5.86
C VAL A 105 10.92 -14.34 7.19
N ARG A 106 12.00 -13.55 7.23
CA ARG A 106 12.71 -13.21 8.46
C ARG A 106 11.89 -12.36 9.43
N SER A 107 10.85 -11.67 8.95
CA SER A 107 9.92 -10.92 9.82
C SER A 107 8.92 -11.82 10.55
N LYS A 108 8.97 -13.16 10.36
CA LYS A 108 8.04 -14.14 10.95
C LYS A 108 6.57 -13.86 10.63
N ASP A 109 6.32 -13.27 9.46
CA ASP A 109 4.97 -13.06 8.96
C ASP A 109 4.60 -14.25 8.06
N GLU A 110 3.69 -15.09 8.55
CA GLU A 110 3.29 -16.34 7.88
C GLU A 110 2.25 -16.10 6.77
N ASN A 111 1.74 -14.87 6.65
CA ASN A 111 0.63 -14.54 5.75
C ASN A 111 1.09 -14.17 4.33
N LEU A 112 2.39 -14.26 4.01
CA LEU A 112 2.92 -13.80 2.72
C LEU A 112 2.25 -14.52 1.54
N TYR A 113 2.15 -15.84 1.58
CA TYR A 113 1.59 -16.63 0.48
C TYR A 113 0.10 -16.37 0.30
N GLU A 114 -0.65 -16.34 1.41
CA GLU A 114 -2.08 -15.99 1.40
C GLU A 114 -2.31 -14.57 0.85
N CYS A 115 -1.43 -13.63 1.22
CA CYS A 115 -1.46 -12.26 0.69
C CYS A 115 -1.17 -12.22 -0.81
N ILE A 116 -0.22 -13.02 -1.31
CA ILE A 116 0.06 -13.11 -2.76
C ILE A 116 -1.16 -13.65 -3.51
N GLU A 117 -1.80 -14.72 -3.02
CA GLU A 117 -3.01 -15.30 -3.62
C GLU A 117 -4.15 -14.28 -3.65
N ASN A 118 -4.40 -13.60 -2.53
CA ASN A 118 -5.45 -12.57 -2.43
C ASN A 118 -5.14 -11.31 -3.24
N LEU A 119 -3.88 -11.08 -3.65
CA LEU A 119 -3.51 -9.96 -4.50
C LEU A 119 -3.31 -10.34 -5.96
N GLU A 120 -3.38 -11.61 -6.32
CA GLU A 120 -3.20 -12.03 -7.72
C GLU A 120 -4.20 -11.34 -8.66
N TRP A 121 -5.40 -11.00 -8.18
CA TRP A 121 -6.40 -10.28 -8.97
C TRP A 121 -5.91 -8.92 -9.48
N VAL A 122 -4.98 -8.24 -8.79
CA VAL A 122 -4.48 -6.93 -9.23
C VAL A 122 -3.72 -7.02 -10.56
N LEU A 123 -3.18 -8.20 -10.89
CA LEU A 123 -2.54 -8.45 -12.18
C LEU A 123 -3.56 -8.50 -13.33
N ARG A 124 -4.83 -8.82 -13.08
CA ARG A 124 -5.86 -8.89 -14.13
C ARG A 124 -6.23 -7.53 -14.70
N TYR A 125 -5.92 -6.44 -14.00
CA TYR A 125 -6.15 -5.07 -14.46
C TYR A 125 -4.99 -4.50 -15.30
N LEU A 126 -3.89 -5.26 -15.45
CA LEU A 126 -2.75 -4.87 -16.28
C LEU A 126 -2.86 -5.33 -17.75
N GLY A 127 -3.85 -6.16 -18.09
CA GLY A 127 -4.14 -6.62 -19.46
C GLY A 127 -5.33 -5.91 -20.08
#